data_AF-A0A960EFA3-F1
#
_entry.id   AF-A0A960EFA3-F1
#
_cell.length_a   1.000
_cell.length_b   1.000
_cell.length_c   1.000
_cell.angle_alpha   90.00
_cell.angle_beta   90.00
_cell.angle_gamma   90.00
#
_symmetry.space_group_name_H-M   'P 1'
#
loop_
_entity.id
_entity.type
_entity.pdbx_description
1 polymer ?
#
loop_
_entity_poly.entity_id
_entity_poly.type
_entity_poly.pdbx_seq_one_letter_code
_entity_poly.pdbx_strand_id
1 'polypeptide(L)'
;MFYQPRLGDHGLALDPFKALIVPRPIGWIGTVDRAGVVNLAPYSFFNAVSDQPPHVMFSSDGAKDSLRNAEETGEFVCSLATFALREEMNA
;
A
#
# COMPACT_ATOMS: atom_id res chain seq x y z
N MET A 1 -13.06 1.52 -25.52
CA MET A 1 -12.70 0.19 -25.00
C MET A 1 -13.54 -0.07 -23.76
N PHE A 2 -14.13 -1.26 -23.63
CA PHE A 2 -14.80 -1.69 -22.40
C PHE A 2 -13.80 -2.54 -21.60
N TYR A 3 -13.46 -2.10 -20.39
CA TYR A 3 -12.46 -2.79 -19.56
C TYR A 3 -13.13 -3.87 -18.71
N GLN A 4 -12.75 -5.12 -18.92
CA GLN A 4 -13.24 -6.28 -18.18
C GLN A 4 -12.08 -6.89 -17.36
N PRO A 5 -11.87 -6.45 -16.10
CA PRO A 5 -10.68 -6.83 -15.31
C PRO A 5 -10.46 -8.34 -15.20
N ARG A 6 -11.53 -9.12 -15.21
CA ARG A 6 -11.46 -10.59 -15.07
C ARG A 6 -11.05 -11.31 -16.36
N LEU A 7 -11.21 -10.67 -17.52
CA LEU A 7 -10.95 -11.30 -18.82
C LEU A 7 -9.54 -11.03 -19.35
N GLY A 8 -8.91 -9.93 -18.92
CA GLY A 8 -7.59 -9.54 -19.42
C GLY A 8 -7.56 -9.22 -20.93
N ASP A 9 -8.71 -8.99 -21.54
CA ASP A 9 -8.91 -8.80 -22.98
C ASP A 9 -8.76 -7.34 -23.45
N HIS A 10 -8.17 -6.49 -22.60
CA HIS A 10 -8.06 -5.05 -22.82
C HIS A 10 -7.06 -4.63 -23.91
N GLY A 11 -6.22 -5.54 -24.41
CA GLY A 11 -5.31 -5.29 -25.54
C GLY A 11 -4.18 -4.29 -25.28
N LEU A 12 -3.85 -4.01 -24.01
CA LEU A 12 -2.75 -3.12 -23.62
C LEU A 12 -1.57 -3.93 -23.08
N ALA A 13 -0.36 -3.37 -23.14
CA ALA A 13 0.85 -4.04 -22.65
C ALA A 13 0.86 -4.28 -21.13
N LEU A 14 0.15 -3.45 -20.37
CA LEU A 14 -0.01 -3.56 -18.92
C LEU A 14 -1.51 -3.47 -18.58
N ASP A 15 -1.91 -4.11 -17.49
CA ASP A 15 -3.28 -3.99 -16.97
C ASP A 15 -3.58 -2.52 -16.62
N PRO A 16 -4.64 -1.91 -17.20
CA PRO A 16 -4.95 -0.51 -16.97
C PRO A 16 -5.44 -0.21 -15.55
N PHE A 17 -5.83 -1.19 -14.73
CA PHE A 17 -6.46 -0.98 -13.42
C PHE A 17 -5.74 0.04 -12.55
N LYS A 18 -4.42 -0.13 -12.37
CA LYS A 18 -3.61 0.78 -11.54
C LYS A 18 -3.44 2.17 -12.15
N ALA A 19 -3.66 2.32 -13.46
CA ALA A 19 -3.61 3.62 -14.13
C ALA A 19 -4.96 4.36 -14.07
N LEU A 20 -6.08 3.67 -13.79
CA LEU A 20 -7.40 4.28 -13.64
C LEU A 20 -7.57 5.05 -12.33
N ILE A 21 -6.72 4.78 -11.33
CA ILE A 21 -6.79 5.40 -10.00
C ILE A 21 -5.43 6.03 -9.72
N VAL A 22 -5.29 7.30 -10.11
CA VAL A 22 -4.08 8.12 -9.96
C VAL A 22 -4.44 9.61 -9.77
N PRO A 23 -3.61 10.42 -9.07
CA PRO A 23 -2.45 9.98 -8.27
C PRO A 23 -2.90 9.19 -7.04
N ARG A 24 -2.05 8.27 -6.56
CA ARG A 24 -2.28 7.56 -5.29
C ARG A 24 -1.30 8.05 -4.24
N PRO A 25 -1.75 8.38 -3.03
CA PRO A 25 -0.82 8.59 -1.93
C PRO A 25 -0.09 7.28 -1.65
N ILE A 26 1.19 7.37 -1.31
CA ILE A 26 1.99 6.21 -0.90
C ILE A 26 2.09 6.27 0.61
N GLY A 27 1.49 5.27 1.27
CA GLY A 27 1.72 5.01 2.68
C GLY A 27 3.03 4.26 2.83
N TRP A 28 3.99 4.85 3.54
CA TRP A 28 5.21 4.18 3.96
C TRP A 28 4.94 3.53 5.30
N ILE A 29 4.65 2.23 5.27
CA ILE A 29 4.11 1.48 6.39
C ILE A 29 5.27 0.87 7.18
N GLY A 30 5.42 1.34 8.41
CA GLY A 30 6.38 0.83 9.38
C GLY A 30 5.71 -0.19 10.29
N THR A 31 6.37 -1.31 10.52
CA THR A 31 5.92 -2.41 11.37
C THR A 31 7.09 -3.05 12.10
N VAL A 32 6.80 -3.76 13.18
CA VAL A 32 7.79 -4.55 13.92
C VAL A 32 7.21 -5.95 14.12
N ASP A 33 8.02 -6.98 13.92
CA ASP A 33 7.60 -8.36 14.22
C ASP A 33 7.70 -8.68 15.73
N ARG A 34 7.29 -9.89 16.14
CA ARG A 34 7.39 -10.32 17.55
C ARG A 34 8.82 -10.48 18.06
N ALA A 35 9.80 -10.57 17.18
CA ALA A 35 11.22 -10.64 17.52
C ALA A 35 11.88 -9.24 17.61
N GLY A 36 11.15 -8.17 17.33
CA GLY A 36 11.65 -6.80 17.34
C GLY A 36 12.31 -6.37 16.02
N VAL A 37 12.17 -7.15 14.93
CA VAL A 37 12.71 -6.79 13.62
C VAL A 37 11.83 -5.74 12.97
N VAL A 38 12.44 -4.61 12.60
CA VAL A 38 11.76 -3.48 11.95
C VAL A 38 11.63 -3.76 10.45
N ASN A 39 10.42 -3.51 9.92
CA ASN A 39 10.12 -3.54 8.50
C ASN A 39 9.46 -2.22 8.07
N LEU A 40 9.86 -1.71 6.91
CA LEU A 40 9.34 -0.47 6.34
C LEU A 40 9.12 -0.66 4.84
N ALA A 41 7.86 -0.58 4.38
CA ALA A 41 7.50 -0.87 2.99
C ALA A 41 6.48 0.12 2.41
N PRO A 42 6.60 0.48 1.11
CA PRO A 42 5.66 1.39 0.46
C PRO A 42 4.39 0.68 -0.03
N TYR A 43 3.23 1.28 0.23
CA TYR A 43 1.93 0.82 -0.23
C TYR A 43 1.18 1.95 -0.94
N SER A 44 0.93 1.79 -2.24
CA SER A 44 0.11 2.74 -3.01
C SER A 44 -1.40 2.44 -2.92
N PHE A 45 -1.79 1.33 -2.30
CA PHE A 45 -3.20 1.04 -1.95
C PHE A 45 -3.41 1.48 -0.50
N PHE A 46 -3.26 2.78 -0.28
CA PHE A 46 -3.34 3.45 1.02
C PHE A 46 -4.31 4.62 0.94
N ASN A 47 -5.13 4.84 1.98
CA ASN A 47 -5.99 6.02 2.07
C ASN A 47 -6.47 6.28 3.51
N ALA A 48 -6.94 7.50 3.75
CA ALA A 48 -7.86 7.77 4.86
C ALA A 48 -9.24 7.17 4.56
N VAL A 49 -9.94 6.71 5.60
CA VAL A 49 -11.23 6.00 5.49
C VAL A 49 -12.34 6.76 6.22
N SER A 50 -12.05 7.33 7.37
CA SER A 50 -13.00 8.05 8.22
C SER A 50 -12.26 9.12 9.02
N ASP A 51 -12.94 10.19 9.40
CA ASP A 51 -12.42 11.23 10.31
C ASP A 51 -13.00 11.12 11.73
N GLN A 52 -14.12 10.41 11.92
CA GLN A 52 -14.76 10.23 13.25
C GLN A 52 -15.20 8.77 13.52
N PRO A 53 -14.39 7.96 14.21
CA PRO A 53 -13.00 8.23 14.56
C PRO A 53 -12.09 8.23 13.32
N PRO A 54 -10.88 8.82 13.41
CA PRO A 54 -9.91 8.78 12.32
C PRO A 54 -9.50 7.35 12.00
N HIS A 55 -9.71 6.92 10.76
CA HIS A 55 -9.29 5.62 10.27
C HIS A 55 -8.44 5.77 9.01
N VAL A 56 -7.40 4.96 8.90
CA VAL A 56 -6.60 4.78 7.69
C VAL A 56 -6.59 3.31 7.31
N MET A 57 -6.35 3.04 6.03
CA MET A 57 -6.14 1.69 5.53
C MET A 57 -4.89 1.61 4.67
N PHE A 58 -4.26 0.44 4.67
CA PHE A 58 -3.41 -0.01 3.59
C PHE A 58 -3.82 -1.43 3.19
N SER A 59 -3.56 -1.81 1.94
CA SER A 59 -3.84 -3.17 1.45
C SER A 59 -2.57 -3.78 0.88
N SER A 60 -2.29 -5.03 1.28
CA SER A 60 -1.16 -5.81 0.80
C SER A 60 -1.60 -6.84 -0.24
N ASP A 61 -0.83 -6.95 -1.32
CA ASP A 61 -0.94 -8.05 -2.26
C ASP A 61 -0.30 -9.30 -1.65
N GLY A 62 -1.13 -10.22 -1.17
CA GLY A 62 -0.72 -11.36 -0.35
C GLY A 62 -0.22 -10.97 1.04
N ALA A 63 0.12 -12.00 1.83
CA ALA A 63 0.61 -11.87 3.20
C ALA A 63 2.11 -11.52 3.26
N LYS A 64 2.42 -10.25 2.94
CA LYS A 64 3.77 -9.67 3.11
C LYS A 64 4.03 -9.31 4.58
N ASP A 65 5.29 -9.02 4.90
CA ASP A 65 5.73 -8.75 6.27
C ASP A 65 4.94 -7.65 6.97
N SER A 66 4.64 -6.53 6.32
CA SER A 66 3.88 -5.45 6.98
C SER A 66 2.45 -5.88 7.36
N LEU A 67 1.78 -6.71 6.54
CA LEU A 67 0.45 -7.21 6.90
C LEU A 67 0.57 -8.18 8.08
N ARG A 68 1.45 -9.17 7.96
CA ARG A 68 1.68 -10.18 9.00
C ARG A 68 2.06 -9.55 10.34
N ASN A 69 3.02 -8.61 10.34
CA ASN A 69 3.48 -7.93 11.54
C ASN A 69 2.37 -7.11 12.18
N ALA A 70 1.59 -6.36 11.39
CA ALA A 70 0.46 -5.58 11.89
C ALA A 70 -0.64 -6.47 12.49
N GLU A 71 -0.92 -7.63 11.90
CA GLU A 71 -1.87 -8.61 12.44
C GLU A 71 -1.35 -9.29 13.72
N GLU A 72 -0.07 -9.66 13.75
CA GLU A 72 0.54 -10.38 14.87
C GLU A 72 0.78 -9.52 16.12
N THR A 73 1.07 -8.23 15.92
CA THR A 73 1.38 -7.25 16.97
C THR A 73 0.23 -6.29 17.28
N GLY A 74 -0.72 -6.12 16.36
CA GLY A 74 -1.84 -5.19 16.49
C GLY A 74 -1.49 -3.74 16.17
N GLU A 75 -0.26 -3.45 15.74
CA GLU A 75 0.24 -2.08 15.58
C GLU A 75 0.99 -1.88 14.26
N PHE A 76 0.85 -0.69 13.68
CA PHE A 76 1.68 -0.19 12.59
C PHE A 76 1.71 1.34 12.61
N VAL A 77 2.66 1.92 11.90
CA VAL A 77 2.71 3.37 11.63
C VAL A 77 2.60 3.62 10.13
N CYS A 78 1.92 4.71 9.74
CA CYS A 78 1.93 5.19 8.37
C CYS A 78 2.60 6.56 8.29
N SER A 79 3.62 6.68 7.44
CA SER A 79 4.22 7.96 7.05
C SER A 79 3.89 8.26 5.59
N LEU A 80 3.70 9.53 5.24
CA LEU A 80 3.60 9.89 3.83
C LEU A 80 4.99 9.83 3.19
N ALA A 81 5.11 9.09 2.07
CA ALA A 81 6.33 9.13 1.27
C ALA A 81 6.41 10.49 0.56
N THR A 82 7.25 11.38 1.07
CA THR A 82 7.44 12.72 0.50
C THR A 82 8.35 12.66 -0.73
N PHE A 83 8.27 13.66 -1.60
CA PHE A 83 9.08 13.72 -2.83
C PHE A 83 10.60 13.70 -2.55
N ALA A 84 11.02 14.21 -1.39
CA ALA A 84 12.42 14.21 -0.97
C ALA A 84 12.96 12.80 -0.67
N LEU A 85 12.08 11.87 -0.25
CA LEU A 85 12.43 10.50 0.17
C LEU A 85 12.11 9.45 -0.91
N ARG A 86 11.85 9.89 -2.15
CA ARG A 86 11.36 9.00 -3.22
C ARG A 86 12.38 7.95 -3.66
N GLU A 87 13.68 8.24 -3.54
CA GLU A 87 14.73 7.30 -3.94
C GLU A 87 14.88 6.22 -2.86
N GLU A 88 14.92 6.61 -1.60
CA GLU A 88 14.98 5.73 -0.43
C GLU A 88 13.74 4.82 -0.34
N MET A 89 12.58 5.33 -0.72
CA MET A 89 11.34 4.56 -0.79
C MET A 89 11.36 3.50 -1.92
N ASN A 90 12.11 3.72 -2.99
CA ASN A 90 12.23 2.79 -4.13
C ASN A 90 13.45 1.85 -4.06
N ALA A 91 14.32 2.03 -3.07
CA ALA A 91 15.51 1.21 -2.85
C ALA A 91 15.16 -0.19 -2.35
#